data_AF-A0A9W6TAG5-F1
#
_entry.id   AF-A0A9W6TAG5-F1
#
_cell.length_a   1.000
_cell.length_b   1.000
_cell.length_c   1.000
_cell.angle_alpha   90.00
_cell.angle_beta   90.00
_cell.angle_gamma   90.00
#
_symmetry.space_group_name_H-M   'P 1'
#
loop_
_entity.id
_entity.type
_entity.pdbx_description
1 polymer ?
#
loop_
_entity_poly.entity_id
_entity_poly.type
_entity_poly.pdbx_seq_one_letter_code
_entity_poly.pdbx_strand_id
1 'polypeptide(L)'
;MKVSSASDLEFRFPEPGFLEGVKTKQKAIVKVSNMTFQYPGTTKPQIADINFQCSLSSRIAVIGPNGAGKSTLINVLTGELLPTEGEVYTHENCRIAYIKQHAFAHIDSHLDSTPSEYIQWRFQTGEDRETMDRASRQINENDEEAMNKIFKIEGTPRRIAGIHSRRKFKNTYEYECSFTLGENIGMKSERWVPMMSVDNAWLPRGELVESHSKMVAEVDMKEALASGQFRPLTRKEIEAHCAMLG
;
A
#
# COMPACT_ATOMS: atom_id res chain seq x y z
N MET A 1 -2.51 45.09 13.97
CA MET A 1 -2.78 43.76 14.54
C MET A 1 -1.52 42.94 14.29
N LYS A 2 -0.67 42.75 15.31
CA LYS A 2 0.56 41.96 15.17
C LYS A 2 0.15 40.49 15.09
N VAL A 3 0.43 39.84 13.97
CA VAL A 3 0.45 38.38 13.90
C VAL A 3 1.56 37.94 14.84
N SER A 4 1.19 37.39 15.99
CA SER A 4 2.12 36.78 16.95
C SER A 4 2.90 35.69 16.22
N SER A 5 4.22 35.80 16.28
CA SER A 5 5.20 34.86 15.73
C SER A 5 4.80 33.41 16.00
N ALA A 6 4.74 32.59 14.94
CA ALA A 6 4.86 31.15 15.12
C ALA A 6 6.16 30.93 15.90
N SER A 7 6.06 30.34 17.09
CA SER A 7 7.21 29.76 17.76
C SER A 7 7.82 28.75 16.79
N ASP A 8 9.13 28.84 16.54
CA ASP A 8 9.87 27.84 15.76
C ASP A 8 9.79 26.50 16.51
N LEU A 9 8.75 25.73 16.21
CA LEU A 9 8.53 24.38 16.73
C LEU A 9 9.50 23.47 16.00
N GLU A 10 10.58 23.07 16.69
CA GLU A 10 11.46 22.01 16.21
C GLU A 10 10.79 20.65 16.43
N PHE A 11 10.64 19.87 15.36
CA PHE A 11 10.18 18.49 15.46
C PHE A 11 11.23 17.50 14.97
N ARG A 12 11.09 16.25 15.42
CA ARG A 12 11.94 15.14 14.97
C ARG A 12 11.09 13.97 14.50
N PHE A 13 11.53 13.33 13.42
CA PHE A 13 10.95 12.06 13.02
C PHE A 13 11.28 10.97 14.05
N PRO A 14 10.36 10.01 14.27
CA PRO A 14 10.65 8.85 15.09
C PRO A 14 11.77 8.01 14.48
N GLU A 15 12.49 7.29 15.33
CA GLU A 15 13.44 6.28 14.86
C GLU A 15 12.70 5.17 14.08
N PRO A 16 13.30 4.66 12.98
CA PRO A 16 12.70 3.57 12.22
C PRO A 16 12.59 2.31 13.08
N GLY A 17 11.58 1.48 12.78
CA GLY A 17 11.38 0.19 13.45
C GLY A 17 12.56 -0.76 13.23
N PHE A 18 12.70 -1.74 14.12
CA PHE A 18 13.73 -2.77 14.02
C PHE A 18 13.58 -3.59 12.72
N LEU A 19 14.69 -3.79 12.02
CA LEU A 19 14.76 -4.62 10.82
C LEU A 19 15.72 -5.79 11.06
N GLU A 20 15.17 -7.00 11.14
CA GLU A 20 15.97 -8.20 11.41
C GLU A 20 17.05 -8.41 10.35
N GLY A 21 18.25 -8.81 10.78
CA GLY A 21 19.39 -9.00 9.90
C GLY A 21 20.01 -7.71 9.34
N VAL A 22 19.50 -6.52 9.68
CA VAL A 22 20.10 -5.22 9.33
C VAL A 22 21.03 -4.76 10.46
N LYS A 23 22.29 -5.23 10.41
CA LYS A 23 23.31 -4.92 11.42
C LYS A 23 23.99 -3.56 11.23
N THR A 24 23.99 -3.03 10.00
CA THR A 24 24.64 -1.78 9.63
C THR A 24 23.65 -0.86 8.90
N LYS A 25 23.76 0.46 9.13
CA LYS A 25 22.88 1.43 8.47
C LYS A 25 23.08 1.51 6.95
N GLN A 26 24.21 1.01 6.44
CA GLN A 26 24.56 0.96 5.03
C GLN A 26 24.01 -0.27 4.31
N LYS A 27 23.56 -1.31 5.03
CA LYS A 27 22.96 -2.48 4.38
C LYS A 27 21.72 -2.03 3.63
N ALA A 28 21.67 -2.39 2.34
CA ALA A 28 20.53 -2.06 1.50
C ALA A 28 19.27 -2.81 1.98
N ILE A 29 18.23 -2.03 2.25
CA ILE A 29 16.89 -2.49 2.66
C ILE A 29 15.89 -2.40 1.51
N VAL A 30 16.20 -1.62 0.47
CA VAL A 30 15.51 -1.64 -0.82
C VAL A 30 16.57 -1.74 -1.91
N LYS A 31 16.37 -2.63 -2.88
CA LYS A 31 17.20 -2.73 -4.08
C LYS A 31 16.30 -2.86 -5.30
N VAL A 32 16.58 -2.04 -6.30
CA VAL A 32 15.87 -2.05 -7.57
C VAL A 32 16.88 -2.37 -8.67
N SER A 33 16.56 -3.36 -9.49
CA SER A 33 17.44 -3.88 -10.54
C SER A 33 16.69 -3.94 -11.87
N ASN A 34 17.25 -3.30 -12.90
CA ASN A 34 16.73 -3.28 -14.27
C ASN A 34 15.23 -2.98 -14.36
N MET A 35 14.75 -2.03 -13.54
CA MET A 35 13.32 -1.74 -13.45
C MET A 35 12.88 -0.81 -14.57
N THR A 36 11.80 -1.22 -15.24
CA THR A 36 11.16 -0.44 -16.31
C THR A 36 9.67 -0.34 -16.01
N PHE A 37 9.10 0.85 -16.23
CA PHE A 37 7.67 1.09 -16.15
C PHE A 37 7.15 1.77 -17.40
N GLN A 38 6.10 1.17 -17.96
CA GLN A 38 5.36 1.68 -19.11
C GLN A 38 3.86 1.62 -18.84
N TYR A 39 3.18 2.76 -18.94
CA TYR A 39 1.72 2.80 -18.92
C TYR A 39 1.13 2.01 -20.09
N PRO A 40 0.09 1.19 -19.87
CA PRO A 40 -0.62 0.50 -20.94
C PRO A 40 -1.07 1.48 -22.04
N GLY A 41 -0.83 1.09 -23.30
CA GLY A 41 -1.22 1.89 -24.48
C GLY A 41 -0.26 3.02 -24.85
N THR A 42 0.80 3.27 -24.08
CA THR A 42 1.85 4.22 -24.48
C THR A 42 2.88 3.56 -25.39
N THR A 43 3.52 4.31 -26.29
CA THR A 43 4.52 3.80 -27.24
C THR A 43 5.92 3.67 -26.65
N LYS A 44 6.19 4.32 -25.52
CA LYS A 44 7.50 4.32 -24.86
C LYS A 44 7.35 4.25 -23.33
N PRO A 45 8.30 3.61 -22.62
CA PRO A 45 8.31 3.61 -21.17
C PRO A 45 8.51 5.02 -20.61
N GLN A 46 7.96 5.28 -19.42
CA GLN A 46 8.16 6.54 -18.72
C GLN A 46 9.51 6.55 -17.98
N ILE A 47 9.95 5.38 -17.53
CA ILE A 47 11.28 5.11 -16.96
C ILE A 47 11.73 3.72 -17.40
N ALA A 48 13.02 3.57 -17.71
CA ALA A 48 13.61 2.32 -18.17
C ALA A 48 14.99 2.12 -17.54
N ASP A 49 15.38 0.85 -17.36
CA ASP A 49 16.70 0.42 -16.88
C ASP A 49 17.15 1.05 -15.55
N ILE A 50 16.17 1.29 -14.67
CA ILE A 50 16.43 1.93 -13.37
C ILE A 50 17.07 0.94 -12.41
N ASN A 51 18.21 1.36 -11.84
CA ASN A 51 18.98 0.62 -10.85
C ASN A 51 19.33 1.52 -9.67
N PHE A 52 18.89 1.19 -8.45
CA PHE A 52 19.27 1.93 -7.24
C PHE A 52 19.12 1.09 -5.97
N GLN A 53 19.69 1.58 -4.86
CA GLN A 53 19.56 0.96 -3.55
C GLN A 53 19.31 2.02 -2.48
N CYS A 54 18.49 1.67 -1.50
CA CYS A 54 18.25 2.47 -0.30
C CYS A 54 18.66 1.69 0.95
N SER A 55 19.22 2.40 1.92
CA SER A 55 19.66 1.92 3.22
C SER A 55 19.13 2.85 4.32
N LEU A 56 19.26 2.48 5.60
CA LEU A 56 18.90 3.35 6.72
C LEU A 56 19.76 4.64 6.79
N SER A 57 20.91 4.65 6.13
CA SER A 57 21.79 5.83 6.02
C SER A 57 21.54 6.68 4.76
N SER A 58 20.62 6.28 3.88
CA SER A 58 20.44 6.93 2.59
C SER A 58 20.04 8.40 2.72
N ARG A 59 20.65 9.23 1.87
CA ARG A 59 20.30 10.63 1.62
C ARG A 59 20.30 10.81 0.10
N ILE A 60 19.11 10.70 -0.50
CA ILE A 60 18.96 10.64 -1.96
C ILE A 60 18.09 11.82 -2.39
N ALA A 61 18.53 12.54 -3.41
CA ALA A 61 17.77 13.61 -4.05
C ALA A 61 17.45 13.22 -5.49
N VAL A 62 16.17 13.21 -5.86
CA VAL A 62 15.73 12.97 -7.23
C VAL A 62 15.55 14.30 -7.93
N ILE A 63 16.53 14.69 -8.74
CA ILE A 63 16.57 15.96 -9.47
C ILE A 63 16.39 15.74 -10.98
N GLY A 64 15.88 16.74 -11.69
CA GLY A 64 15.70 16.70 -13.14
C GLY A 64 14.52 17.56 -13.60
N PRO A 65 14.32 17.72 -14.92
CA PRO A 65 13.22 18.53 -15.45
C PRO A 65 11.85 17.88 -15.22
N ASN A 66 10.79 18.68 -15.33
CA ASN A 66 9.42 18.15 -15.31
C ASN A 66 9.20 17.23 -16.52
N GLY A 67 8.47 16.13 -16.30
CA GLY A 67 8.28 15.10 -17.33
C GLY A 67 9.41 14.06 -17.46
N ALA A 68 10.51 14.18 -16.71
CA ALA A 68 11.61 13.19 -16.73
C ALA A 68 11.30 11.84 -16.06
N GLY A 69 10.04 11.59 -15.66
CA GLY A 69 9.65 10.35 -14.99
C GLY A 69 9.88 10.33 -13.47
N LYS A 70 10.26 11.45 -12.82
CA LYS A 70 10.49 11.51 -11.36
C LYS A 70 9.29 11.04 -10.54
N SER A 71 8.09 11.52 -10.86
CA SER A 71 6.86 11.10 -10.17
C SER A 71 6.55 9.64 -10.43
N THR A 72 6.80 9.14 -11.65
CA THR A 72 6.67 7.71 -11.98
C THR A 72 7.63 6.86 -11.15
N LEU A 73 8.89 7.27 -11.01
CA LEU A 73 9.89 6.61 -10.18
C LEU A 73 9.43 6.53 -8.72
N ILE A 74 8.95 7.65 -8.17
CA ILE A 74 8.45 7.69 -6.79
C ILE A 74 7.22 6.78 -6.65
N ASN A 75 6.28 6.83 -7.59
CA ASN A 75 5.07 6.00 -7.54
C ASN A 75 5.40 4.50 -7.61
N VAL A 76 6.40 4.10 -8.40
CA VAL A 76 6.88 2.71 -8.40
C VAL A 76 7.57 2.39 -7.07
N LEU A 77 8.42 3.28 -6.54
CA LEU A 77 9.07 3.03 -5.24
C LEU A 77 8.07 2.89 -4.09
N THR A 78 6.97 3.67 -4.11
CA THR A 78 5.95 3.66 -3.05
C THR A 78 4.88 2.58 -3.25
N GLY A 79 5.00 1.74 -4.30
CA GLY A 79 4.05 0.65 -4.56
C GLY A 79 2.73 1.10 -5.22
N GLU A 80 2.59 2.37 -5.61
CA GLU A 80 1.41 2.90 -6.31
C GLU A 80 1.33 2.36 -7.75
N LEU A 81 2.50 2.11 -8.36
CA LEU A 81 2.60 1.50 -9.69
C LEU A 81 3.42 0.21 -9.62
N LEU A 82 2.89 -0.88 -10.17
CA LEU A 82 3.63 -2.13 -10.33
C LEU A 82 4.61 -1.97 -11.51
N PRO A 83 5.91 -2.26 -11.35
CA PRO A 83 6.84 -2.17 -12.46
C PRO A 83 6.50 -3.21 -13.53
N THR A 84 6.57 -2.78 -14.79
CA THR A 84 6.29 -3.62 -15.97
C THR A 84 7.34 -4.73 -16.08
N GLU A 85 8.61 -4.37 -15.90
CA GLU A 85 9.76 -5.28 -15.96
C GLU A 85 10.76 -5.00 -14.83
N GLY A 86 11.67 -5.94 -14.61
CA GLY A 86 12.71 -5.86 -13.60
C GLY A 86 12.28 -6.31 -12.21
N GLU A 87 13.20 -6.15 -11.25
CA GLU A 87 13.07 -6.66 -9.90
C GLU A 87 13.11 -5.53 -8.88
N VAL A 88 12.21 -5.60 -7.90
CA VAL A 88 12.22 -4.75 -6.71
C VAL A 88 12.30 -5.66 -5.49
N TYR A 89 13.43 -5.58 -4.80
CA TYR A 89 13.63 -6.20 -3.49
C TYR A 89 13.37 -5.16 -2.40
N THR A 90 12.53 -5.53 -1.44
CA THR A 90 12.26 -4.74 -0.23
C THR A 90 12.38 -5.67 0.96
N HIS A 91 13.14 -5.25 1.99
CA HIS A 91 13.28 -5.99 3.24
C HIS A 91 11.89 -6.24 3.86
N GLU A 92 11.69 -7.42 4.45
CA GLU A 92 10.39 -8.00 4.84
C GLU A 92 9.57 -7.12 5.79
N ASN A 93 10.20 -6.15 6.43
CA ASN A 93 9.63 -5.30 7.47
C ASN A 93 9.85 -3.80 7.20
N CYS A 94 10.31 -3.45 6.00
CA CYS A 94 10.56 -2.09 5.58
C CYS A 94 9.24 -1.36 5.24
N ARG A 95 9.01 -0.21 5.88
CA ARG A 95 7.89 0.70 5.60
C ARG A 95 8.42 1.97 4.93
N ILE A 96 7.72 2.45 3.91
CA ILE A 96 8.03 3.69 3.20
C ILE A 96 6.95 4.71 3.54
N ALA A 97 7.30 5.73 4.32
CA ALA A 97 6.41 6.87 4.57
C ALA A 97 6.54 7.87 3.42
N TYR A 98 5.43 8.16 2.73
CA TYR A 98 5.41 9.06 1.58
C TYR A 98 4.67 10.36 1.90
N ILE A 99 5.42 11.47 1.96
CA ILE A 99 4.87 12.81 2.14
C ILE A 99 4.71 13.47 0.76
N LYS A 100 3.47 13.84 0.42
CA LYS A 100 3.12 14.54 -0.83
C LYS A 100 2.86 16.01 -0.56
N GLN A 101 3.10 16.84 -1.58
CA GLN A 101 2.75 18.27 -1.54
C GLN A 101 1.24 18.50 -1.28
N HIS A 102 0.38 17.59 -1.74
CA HIS A 102 -1.08 17.66 -1.57
C HIS A 102 -1.63 16.88 -0.37
N ALA A 103 -0.80 16.26 0.47
CA ALA A 103 -1.29 15.56 1.67
C ALA A 103 -2.10 16.51 2.57
N PHE A 104 -1.76 17.80 2.55
CA PHE A 104 -2.47 18.84 3.30
C PHE A 104 -3.86 19.18 2.75
N ALA A 105 -4.18 18.85 1.49
CA ALA A 105 -5.50 19.15 0.92
C ALA A 105 -6.61 18.24 1.48
N HIS A 106 -6.27 17.05 1.98
CA HIS A 106 -7.23 16.13 2.61
C HIS A 106 -7.47 16.45 4.08
N ILE A 107 -6.63 17.27 4.71
CA ILE A 107 -6.85 17.75 6.07
C ILE A 107 -8.07 18.69 6.12
N ASP A 108 -8.31 19.45 5.05
CA ASP A 108 -9.44 20.38 4.96
C ASP A 108 -10.80 19.67 5.09
N SER A 109 -10.90 18.39 4.72
CA SER A 109 -12.12 17.59 4.89
C SER A 109 -12.26 16.95 6.28
N HIS A 110 -11.30 17.16 7.17
CA HIS A 110 -11.25 16.55 8.52
C HIS A 110 -11.03 17.60 9.63
N LEU A 111 -11.34 18.87 9.36
CA LEU A 111 -11.15 19.97 10.32
C LEU A 111 -12.00 19.82 11.60
N ASP A 112 -13.07 19.04 11.54
CA ASP A 112 -13.93 18.74 12.70
C ASP A 112 -13.38 17.59 13.58
N SER A 113 -12.26 16.97 13.18
CA SER A 113 -11.63 15.87 13.94
C SER A 113 -10.46 16.37 14.79
N THR A 114 -10.28 15.78 15.97
CA THR A 114 -9.04 15.97 16.74
C THR A 114 -7.84 15.33 16.03
N PRO A 115 -6.59 15.75 16.31
CA PRO A 115 -5.40 15.11 15.75
C PRO A 115 -5.35 13.59 16.02
N SER A 116 -5.84 13.16 17.18
CA SER A 116 -5.93 11.74 17.52
C SER A 116 -6.94 11.00 16.65
N GLU A 117 -8.12 11.57 16.41
CA GLU A 117 -9.17 10.96 15.58
C GLU A 117 -8.73 10.89 14.11
N TYR A 118 -8.06 11.93 13.61
CA TYR A 118 -7.51 11.92 12.25
C TYR A 118 -6.46 10.81 12.06
N ILE A 119 -5.53 10.63 13.01
CA ILE A 119 -4.55 9.53 12.97
C ILE A 119 -5.26 8.17 13.06
N GLN A 120 -6.27 8.04 13.92
CA GLN A 120 -7.05 6.79 14.01
C GLN A 120 -7.79 6.47 12.71
N TRP A 121 -8.43 7.46 12.09
CA TRP A 121 -9.10 7.32 10.80
C TRP A 121 -8.11 6.92 9.69
N ARG A 122 -6.96 7.59 9.64
CA ARG A 122 -5.93 7.38 8.61
C ARG A 122 -5.34 5.97 8.65
N PHE A 123 -5.20 5.38 9.84
CA PHE A 123 -4.57 4.07 10.04
C PHE A 123 -5.56 2.98 10.48
N GLN A 124 -6.87 3.21 10.35
CA GLN A 124 -7.92 2.28 10.83
C GLN A 124 -7.76 0.86 10.27
N THR A 125 -7.29 0.73 9.04
CA THR A 125 -7.07 -0.54 8.34
C THR A 125 -5.70 -1.17 8.63
N GLY A 126 -4.89 -0.55 9.49
CA GLY A 126 -3.50 -0.96 9.78
C GLY A 126 -2.47 -0.41 8.78
N GLU A 127 -2.91 0.17 7.68
CA GLU A 127 -2.08 0.79 6.63
C GLU A 127 -2.46 2.27 6.47
N ASP A 128 -1.57 3.07 5.85
CA ASP A 128 -1.85 4.49 5.59
C ASP A 128 -2.89 4.67 4.48
N ARG A 129 -4.13 4.94 4.86
CA ARG A 129 -5.27 5.08 3.95
C ARG A 129 -5.08 6.16 2.88
N GLU A 130 -4.40 7.27 3.17
CA GLU A 130 -4.13 8.32 2.17
C GLU A 130 -3.21 7.85 1.04
N THR A 131 -2.32 6.91 1.35
CA THR A 131 -1.45 6.30 0.33
C THR A 131 -2.19 5.24 -0.49
N MET A 132 -3.17 4.54 0.11
CA MET A 132 -3.94 3.46 -0.51
C MET A 132 -5.08 3.98 -1.41
N ASP A 133 -5.85 4.97 -0.95
CA ASP A 133 -7.03 5.53 -1.65
C ASP A 133 -6.69 6.12 -3.02
N ARG A 134 -5.40 6.29 -3.32
CA ARG A 134 -4.90 6.77 -4.61
C ARG A 134 -4.56 5.65 -5.61
N ALA A 135 -4.15 4.47 -5.14
CA ALA A 135 -3.83 3.33 -6.00
C ALA A 135 -5.10 2.64 -6.51
N SER A 136 -6.15 2.63 -5.70
CA SER A 136 -7.48 2.11 -6.05
C SER A 136 -8.47 3.27 -6.09
N ARG A 137 -8.95 3.63 -7.28
CA ARG A 137 -10.04 4.61 -7.42
C ARG A 137 -11.27 4.10 -6.67
N GLN A 138 -11.70 4.88 -5.67
CA GLN A 138 -13.00 4.82 -5.00
C GLN A 138 -13.25 3.56 -4.17
N ILE A 139 -13.26 3.74 -2.84
CA ILE A 139 -14.01 2.86 -1.94
C ILE A 139 -15.48 3.04 -2.33
N ASN A 140 -16.05 2.08 -3.05
CA ASN A 140 -17.48 2.03 -3.27
C ASN A 140 -18.15 1.69 -1.94
N GLU A 141 -19.01 2.57 -1.44
CA GLU A 141 -19.79 2.34 -0.21
C GLU A 141 -20.80 1.18 -0.36
N ASN A 142 -21.06 0.72 -1.59
CA ASN A 142 -21.81 -0.51 -1.90
C ASN A 142 -20.88 -1.74 -1.93
N ASP A 143 -20.39 -2.13 -0.76
CA ASP A 143 -19.51 -3.31 -0.57
C ASP A 143 -20.15 -4.60 -1.12
N GLU A 144 -21.46 -4.82 -0.99
CA GLU A 144 -22.10 -6.11 -1.33
C GLU A 144 -22.04 -6.46 -2.83
N GLU A 145 -22.24 -5.47 -3.71
CA GLU A 145 -22.14 -5.68 -5.16
C GLU A 145 -20.68 -5.77 -5.62
N ALA A 146 -19.80 -4.99 -5.01
CA ALA A 146 -18.36 -5.02 -5.29
C ALA A 146 -17.74 -6.37 -4.93
N MET A 147 -18.15 -6.98 -3.81
CA MET A 147 -17.72 -8.32 -3.36
C MET A 147 -18.09 -9.43 -4.36
N ASN A 148 -19.10 -9.21 -5.22
CA ASN A 148 -19.50 -10.14 -6.27
C ASN A 148 -18.69 -9.99 -7.57
N LYS A 149 -17.60 -9.18 -7.57
CA LYS A 149 -16.66 -9.04 -8.69
C LYS A 149 -16.19 -10.41 -9.18
N ILE A 150 -16.35 -10.65 -10.48
CA ILE A 150 -15.92 -11.88 -11.14
C ILE A 150 -14.47 -11.73 -11.58
N PHE A 151 -13.61 -12.59 -11.07
CA PHE A 151 -12.21 -12.74 -11.47
C PHE A 151 -12.10 -13.85 -12.51
N LYS A 152 -11.36 -13.60 -13.59
CA LYS A 152 -11.10 -14.63 -14.61
C LYS A 152 -9.73 -15.24 -14.36
N ILE A 153 -9.70 -16.42 -13.75
CA ILE A 153 -8.48 -17.12 -13.35
C ILE A 153 -8.42 -18.44 -14.12
N GLU A 154 -7.34 -18.65 -14.88
CA GLU A 154 -7.17 -19.83 -15.74
C GLU A 154 -8.34 -20.04 -16.72
N GLY A 155 -8.96 -18.94 -17.15
CA GLY A 155 -10.08 -18.95 -18.09
C GLY A 155 -11.45 -19.19 -17.46
N THR A 156 -11.54 -19.55 -16.17
CA THR A 156 -12.82 -19.77 -15.48
C THR A 156 -13.27 -18.54 -14.68
N PRO A 157 -14.60 -18.27 -14.62
CA PRO A 157 -15.15 -17.20 -13.80
C PRO A 157 -15.20 -17.62 -12.32
N ARG A 158 -14.52 -16.87 -11.47
CA ARG A 158 -14.39 -17.12 -10.04
C ARG A 158 -14.80 -15.89 -9.21
N ARG A 159 -15.40 -16.09 -8.04
CA ARG A 159 -15.58 -15.06 -7.01
C ARG A 159 -14.74 -15.42 -5.80
N ILE A 160 -14.19 -14.41 -5.12
CA ILE A 160 -13.39 -14.65 -3.93
C ILE A 160 -14.31 -15.13 -2.80
N ALA A 161 -13.94 -16.24 -2.19
CA ALA A 161 -14.61 -16.79 -1.02
C ALA A 161 -13.91 -16.35 0.28
N GLY A 162 -12.59 -16.13 0.24
CA GLY A 162 -11.81 -15.67 1.38
C GLY A 162 -10.37 -15.34 0.99
N ILE A 163 -9.70 -14.57 1.86
CA ILE A 163 -8.28 -14.19 1.74
C ILE A 163 -7.56 -14.67 2.99
N HIS A 164 -6.49 -15.45 2.83
CA HIS A 164 -5.94 -16.25 3.93
C HIS A 164 -4.57 -15.78 4.44
N SER A 165 -3.70 -15.43 3.50
CA SER A 165 -2.30 -15.10 3.74
C SER A 165 -1.79 -14.09 2.72
N ARG A 166 -0.61 -13.52 3.00
CA ARG A 166 0.04 -12.48 2.19
C ARG A 166 1.51 -12.85 1.97
N ARG A 167 2.04 -12.51 0.80
CA ARG A 167 3.48 -12.58 0.51
C ARG A 167 3.95 -11.36 -0.26
N LYS A 168 5.24 -11.04 -0.17
CA LYS A 168 5.84 -9.97 -0.99
C LYS A 168 5.77 -10.34 -2.47
N PHE A 169 5.38 -9.38 -3.30
CA PHE A 169 5.36 -9.50 -4.74
C PHE A 169 5.88 -8.20 -5.36
N LYS A 170 7.10 -8.23 -5.89
CA LYS A 170 7.84 -7.05 -6.36
C LYS A 170 7.88 -5.98 -5.25
N ASN A 171 7.35 -4.79 -5.53
CA ASN A 171 7.23 -3.64 -4.63
C ASN A 171 5.93 -3.60 -3.81
N THR A 172 5.07 -4.62 -3.92
CA THR A 172 3.78 -4.71 -3.24
C THR A 172 3.58 -6.11 -2.65
N TYR A 173 2.32 -6.52 -2.46
CA TYR A 173 1.92 -7.81 -1.95
C TYR A 173 0.99 -8.55 -2.92
N GLU A 174 1.05 -9.88 -2.86
CA GLU A 174 0.01 -10.77 -3.35
C GLU A 174 -0.65 -11.47 -2.16
N TYR A 175 -1.91 -11.87 -2.34
CA TYR A 175 -2.69 -12.54 -1.32
C TYR A 175 -3.20 -13.88 -1.82
N GLU A 176 -3.15 -14.87 -0.95
CA GLU A 176 -3.72 -16.19 -1.21
C GLU A 176 -5.24 -16.13 -1.05
N CYS A 177 -5.95 -16.32 -2.16
CA CYS A 177 -7.41 -16.28 -2.20
C CYS A 177 -7.98 -17.67 -2.44
N SER A 178 -9.04 -18.02 -1.71
CA SER A 178 -9.94 -19.12 -2.07
C SER A 178 -11.11 -18.60 -2.89
N PHE A 179 -11.71 -19.49 -3.68
CA PHE A 179 -12.70 -19.10 -4.68
C PHE A 179 -13.99 -19.91 -4.62
N THR A 180 -15.03 -19.34 -5.20
CA THR A 180 -16.20 -20.06 -5.70
C THR A 180 -16.18 -20.04 -7.23
N LEU A 181 -16.48 -21.17 -7.86
CA LEU A 181 -16.59 -21.32 -9.31
C LEU A 181 -18.01 -20.96 -9.76
N GLY A 182 -18.12 -20.09 -10.75
CA GLY A 182 -19.40 -19.74 -11.36
C GLY A 182 -19.81 -20.76 -12.42
N GLU A 183 -20.93 -21.43 -12.19
CA GLU A 183 -21.55 -22.38 -13.13
C GLU A 183 -22.86 -21.82 -13.68
N ASN A 184 -23.14 -22.05 -14.97
CA ASN A 184 -24.35 -21.59 -15.66
C ASN A 184 -24.63 -20.08 -15.53
N ILE A 185 -23.58 -19.25 -15.55
CA ILE A 185 -23.68 -17.80 -15.39
C ILE A 185 -24.65 -17.22 -16.44
N GLY A 186 -25.63 -16.43 -15.98
CA GLY A 186 -26.67 -15.84 -16.81
C GLY A 186 -27.88 -16.74 -17.09
N MET A 187 -27.91 -17.97 -16.58
CA MET A 187 -29.06 -18.87 -16.67
C MET A 187 -29.82 -18.95 -15.33
N LYS A 188 -31.06 -19.45 -15.35
CA LYS A 188 -31.86 -19.66 -14.11
C LYS A 188 -31.20 -20.61 -13.10
N SER A 189 -30.26 -21.44 -13.57
CA SER A 189 -29.50 -22.39 -12.76
C SER A 189 -28.09 -21.88 -12.41
N GLU A 190 -27.87 -20.55 -12.46
CA GLU A 190 -26.61 -19.93 -12.02
C GLU A 190 -26.34 -20.28 -10.56
N ARG A 191 -25.12 -20.76 -10.29
CA ARG A 191 -24.67 -21.04 -8.93
C ARG A 191 -23.16 -20.82 -8.79
N TRP A 192 -22.76 -20.54 -7.57
CA TRP A 192 -21.37 -20.32 -7.18
C TRP A 192 -20.95 -21.43 -6.21
N VAL A 193 -20.08 -22.34 -6.66
CA VAL A 193 -19.71 -23.55 -5.92
C VAL A 193 -18.34 -23.35 -5.27
N PRO A 194 -18.17 -23.53 -3.95
CA PRO A 194 -16.87 -23.44 -3.29
C PRO A 194 -15.84 -24.38 -3.92
N MET A 195 -14.65 -23.85 -4.21
CA MET A 195 -13.53 -24.61 -4.72
C MET A 195 -12.66 -25.17 -3.58
N MET A 196 -11.77 -26.11 -3.89
CA MET A 196 -10.88 -26.70 -2.88
C MET A 196 -9.63 -25.83 -2.68
N SER A 197 -8.90 -26.05 -1.59
CA SER A 197 -7.67 -25.29 -1.29
C SER A 197 -6.58 -25.45 -2.35
N VAL A 198 -6.61 -26.55 -3.13
CA VAL A 198 -5.70 -26.78 -4.27
C VAL A 198 -5.94 -25.76 -5.40
N ASP A 199 -7.14 -25.19 -5.48
CA ASP A 199 -7.51 -24.20 -6.49
C ASP A 199 -7.26 -22.74 -6.03
N ASN A 200 -6.66 -22.55 -4.86
CA ASN A 200 -6.26 -21.25 -4.36
C ASN A 200 -5.23 -20.62 -5.32
N ALA A 201 -5.29 -19.30 -5.44
CA ALA A 201 -4.38 -18.54 -6.29
C ALA A 201 -3.93 -17.26 -5.60
N TRP A 202 -2.76 -16.79 -5.99
CA TRP A 202 -2.19 -15.54 -5.51
C TRP A 202 -2.65 -14.39 -6.40
N LEU A 203 -3.34 -13.42 -5.82
CA LEU A 203 -3.81 -12.23 -6.54
C LEU A 203 -3.09 -10.96 -6.06
N PRO A 204 -2.67 -10.07 -6.98
CA PRO A 204 -2.04 -8.81 -6.60
C PRO A 204 -2.97 -7.92 -5.78
N ARG A 205 -2.41 -7.19 -4.80
CA ARG A 205 -3.16 -6.24 -3.95
C ARG A 205 -4.10 -5.33 -4.74
N GLY A 206 -3.62 -4.76 -5.85
CA GLY A 206 -4.37 -3.80 -6.65
C GLY A 206 -5.67 -4.37 -7.23
N GLU A 207 -5.73 -5.67 -7.53
CA GLU A 207 -6.94 -6.30 -8.06
C GLU A 207 -8.01 -6.54 -6.99
N LEU A 208 -7.56 -6.65 -5.73
CA LEU A 208 -8.37 -7.00 -4.56
C LEU A 208 -8.93 -5.79 -3.85
N VAL A 209 -8.14 -4.73 -3.64
CA VAL A 209 -8.52 -3.58 -2.79
C VAL A 209 -9.77 -2.86 -3.32
N GLU A 210 -10.03 -2.90 -4.63
CA GLU A 210 -11.24 -2.29 -5.22
C GLU A 210 -12.56 -2.93 -4.74
N SER A 211 -12.54 -4.22 -4.37
CA SER A 211 -13.76 -4.96 -4.02
C SER A 211 -13.71 -5.67 -2.68
N HIS A 212 -12.53 -5.97 -2.16
CA HIS A 212 -12.31 -6.81 -0.96
C HIS A 212 -11.38 -6.11 0.04
N SER A 213 -11.41 -4.77 0.10
CA SER A 213 -10.54 -3.95 0.96
C SER A 213 -10.54 -4.38 2.43
N LYS A 214 -11.72 -4.73 2.97
CA LYS A 214 -11.89 -5.21 4.35
C LYS A 214 -11.14 -6.52 4.59
N MET A 215 -11.31 -7.52 3.73
CA MET A 215 -10.62 -8.82 3.84
C MET A 215 -9.10 -8.66 3.69
N VAL A 216 -8.65 -7.78 2.79
CA VAL A 216 -7.23 -7.45 2.64
C VAL A 216 -6.67 -6.83 3.93
N ALA A 217 -7.39 -5.88 4.52
CA ALA A 217 -6.99 -5.24 5.78
C ALA A 217 -6.91 -6.20 6.96
N GLU A 218 -7.83 -7.17 7.06
CA GLU A 218 -7.78 -8.22 8.08
C GLU A 218 -6.51 -9.09 7.98
N VAL A 219 -6.14 -9.49 6.76
CA VAL A 219 -4.90 -10.26 6.53
C VAL A 219 -3.69 -9.39 6.82
N ASP A 220 -3.67 -8.14 6.38
CA ASP A 220 -2.58 -7.20 6.67
C ASP A 220 -2.36 -7.02 8.18
N MET A 221 -3.44 -6.86 8.94
CA MET A 221 -3.41 -6.72 10.39
C MET A 221 -2.88 -8.00 11.06
N LYS A 222 -3.37 -9.17 10.64
CA LYS A 222 -2.90 -10.47 11.16
C LYS A 222 -1.39 -10.64 10.95
N GLU A 223 -0.88 -10.34 9.77
CA GLU A 223 0.54 -10.42 9.44
C GLU A 223 1.38 -9.35 10.18
N ALA A 224 0.84 -8.14 10.36
CA ALA A 224 1.51 -7.07 11.13
C ALA A 224 1.62 -7.43 12.63
N LEU A 225 0.59 -8.08 13.18
CA LEU A 225 0.61 -8.60 14.55
C LEU A 225 1.60 -9.76 14.69
N ALA A 226 1.59 -10.71 13.75
CA ALA A 226 2.51 -11.85 13.76
C ALA A 226 3.98 -11.44 13.64
N SER A 227 4.27 -10.38 12.89
CA SER A 227 5.62 -9.82 12.74
C SER A 227 6.03 -8.85 13.85
N GLY A 228 5.12 -8.55 14.81
CA GLY A 228 5.38 -7.59 15.88
C GLY A 228 5.51 -6.13 15.40
N GLN A 229 5.06 -5.83 14.18
CA GLN A 229 5.16 -4.51 13.56
C GLN A 229 3.97 -3.60 13.85
N PHE A 230 2.88 -4.17 14.38
CA PHE A 230 1.67 -3.44 14.72
C PHE A 230 1.90 -2.48 15.89
N ARG A 231 1.53 -1.22 15.69
CA ARG A 231 1.52 -0.20 16.73
C ARG A 231 0.07 0.14 17.06
N PRO A 232 -0.38 -0.03 18.31
CA PRO A 232 -1.79 0.12 18.63
C PRO A 232 -2.21 1.61 18.61
N LEU A 233 -3.38 1.87 18.02
CA LEU A 233 -3.93 3.23 17.85
C LEU A 233 -4.61 3.76 19.13
N THR A 234 -3.95 3.60 20.28
CA THR A 234 -4.44 4.15 21.55
C THR A 234 -4.12 5.64 21.64
N ARG A 235 -5.00 6.42 22.31
CA ARG A 235 -4.76 7.87 22.53
C ARG A 235 -3.39 8.14 23.14
N LYS A 236 -3.00 7.36 24.15
CA LYS A 236 -1.70 7.47 24.83
C LYS A 236 -0.51 7.37 23.86
N GLU A 237 -0.54 6.39 22.94
CA GLU A 237 0.56 6.23 21.98
C GLU A 237 0.60 7.32 20.93
N ILE A 238 -0.58 7.76 20.49
CA ILE A 238 -0.70 8.84 19.51
C ILE A 238 -0.22 10.15 20.12
N GLU A 239 -0.64 10.48 21.35
CA GLU A 239 -0.16 11.65 22.09
C GLU A 239 1.36 11.61 22.29
N ALA A 240 1.92 10.46 22.68
CA ALA A 240 3.36 10.31 22.83
C ALA A 240 4.12 10.49 21.50
N HIS A 241 3.54 10.07 20.38
CA HIS A 241 4.10 10.31 19.05
C HIS A 241 4.00 11.79 18.65
N CYS A 242 2.84 12.42 18.86
CA CYS A 242 2.62 13.83 18.54
C CYS A 242 3.44 14.75 19.44
N ALA A 243 3.77 14.37 20.67
CA ALA A 243 4.66 15.15 21.54
C ALA A 243 6.09 15.28 20.97
N MET A 244 6.48 14.45 20.00
CA MET A 244 7.75 14.61 19.26
C MET A 244 7.70 15.76 18.23
N LEU A 245 6.52 16.32 18.00
CA LEU A 245 6.27 17.41 17.05
C LEU A 245 6.45 18.82 17.64
N GLY A 246 6.76 18.91 18.94
CA GLY A 246 6.96 20.18 19.65
C GLY A 246 5.71 20.67 20.37
#